data_AF-A0A2S9G7U4-F1
#
_entry.id   AF-A0A2S9G7U4-F1
#
_cell.length_a   1.000
_cell.length_b   1.000
_cell.length_c   1.000
_cell.angle_alpha   90.00
_cell.angle_beta   90.00
_cell.angle_gamma   90.00
#
_symmetry.space_group_name_H-M   'P 1'
#
loop_
_entity.id
_entity.type
_entity.pdbx_description
1 polymer ?
#
loop_
_entity_poly.entity_id
_entity_poly.type
_entity_poly.pdbx_seq_one_letter_code
_entity_poly.pdbx_strand_id
1 'polypeptide(L)'
;GWAVGEGMAVAMIATIPPRGHFAEASVAVTADGNYLLSVGTAAFGNGTTTVHTQLVATELRTTPEKVLVHQSDTRATGYDTGAFG
;
A
#
# COMPACT_ATOMS: atom_id res chain seq x y z
N GLY A 1 -7.18 8.87 -48.39
CA GLY A 1 -6.94 8.20 -47.10
C GLY A 1 -7.00 9.24 -46.00
N TRP A 2 -7.23 8.83 -44.75
CA TRP A 2 -7.28 9.74 -43.60
C TRP A 2 -5.88 10.14 -43.15
N ALA A 3 -5.73 11.36 -42.63
CA ALA A 3 -4.47 11.79 -42.03
C ALA A 3 -4.30 11.18 -40.62
N VAL A 4 -3.10 10.70 -40.32
CA VAL A 4 -2.66 10.20 -39.01
C VAL A 4 -1.34 10.86 -38.65
N GLY A 5 -1.05 11.00 -37.35
CA GLY A 5 0.15 11.64 -36.85
C GLY A 5 0.71 10.96 -35.60
N GLU A 6 2.00 11.12 -35.38
CA GLU A 6 2.75 10.57 -34.25
C GLU A 6 3.46 11.69 -33.48
N GLY A 7 3.68 11.50 -32.18
CA GLY A 7 4.37 12.46 -31.32
C GLY A 7 4.96 11.79 -30.08
N MET A 8 5.93 12.46 -29.45
CA MET A 8 6.56 12.02 -28.20
C MET A 8 6.42 13.09 -27.10
N ALA A 9 6.40 12.64 -25.85
CA ALA A 9 6.51 13.49 -24.67
C ALA A 9 7.35 12.81 -23.59
N VAL A 10 7.97 13.61 -22.74
CA VAL A 10 8.67 13.16 -21.52
C VAL A 10 8.01 13.86 -20.33
N ALA A 11 7.80 13.12 -19.23
CA ALA A 11 7.24 13.63 -17.99
C ALA A 11 8.01 13.11 -16.77
N MET A 12 7.93 13.85 -15.66
CA MET A 12 8.48 13.48 -14.36
C MET A 12 7.44 13.78 -13.28
N ILE A 13 7.33 12.91 -12.29
CA ILE A 13 6.48 13.11 -11.11
C ILE A 13 7.32 12.85 -9.85
N ALA A 14 7.18 13.72 -8.85
CA ALA A 14 7.82 13.53 -7.56
C ALA A 14 7.00 12.54 -6.73
N THR A 15 7.66 11.55 -6.13
CA THR A 15 7.00 10.50 -5.36
C THR A 15 6.95 10.76 -3.85
N ILE A 16 7.56 11.85 -3.38
CA ILE A 16 7.69 12.18 -1.95
C ILE A 16 7.56 13.71 -1.75
N PRO A 17 6.65 14.18 -0.87
CA PRO A 17 6.43 15.59 -0.59
C PRO A 17 7.56 16.17 0.27
N PRO A 18 7.67 17.51 0.35
CA PRO A 18 8.60 18.17 1.25
C PRO A 18 8.28 17.77 2.69
N ARG A 19 9.25 17.10 3.34
CA ARG A 19 9.21 16.51 4.71
C ARG A 19 8.76 15.04 4.81
N GLY A 20 8.54 14.35 3.69
CA GLY A 20 8.29 12.91 3.65
C GLY A 20 6.85 12.49 3.94
N HIS A 21 6.59 11.19 3.76
CA HIS A 21 5.39 10.50 4.24
C HIS A 21 5.79 9.60 5.40
N PHE A 22 5.11 9.75 6.53
CA PHE A 22 5.32 8.85 7.66
C PHE A 22 4.09 7.95 7.80
N ALA A 23 4.32 6.69 8.13
CA ALA A 23 3.29 5.71 8.38
C ALA A 23 3.76 4.76 9.48
N GLU A 24 2.81 4.31 10.31
CA GLU A 24 2.98 3.19 11.21
C GLU A 24 2.29 1.94 10.65
N ALA A 25 2.91 0.80 10.87
CA ALA A 25 2.34 -0.50 10.60
C ALA A 25 2.68 -1.46 11.74
N SER A 26 1.78 -2.39 12.04
CA SER A 26 2.04 -3.49 12.96
C SER A 26 1.57 -4.81 12.39
N VAL A 27 2.25 -5.89 12.75
CA VAL A 27 1.87 -7.26 12.38
C VAL A 27 1.78 -8.11 13.64
N ALA A 28 0.64 -8.78 13.82
CA ALA A 28 0.41 -9.70 14.93
C ALA A 28 -0.02 -11.08 14.43
N VAL A 29 0.31 -12.13 15.19
CA VAL A 29 -0.19 -13.49 14.93
C VAL A 29 -1.55 -13.65 15.63
N THR A 30 -2.54 -14.09 14.87
CA THR A 30 -3.90 -14.38 15.36
C THR A 30 -3.96 -15.76 16.02
N ALA A 31 -5.04 -16.03 16.76
CA ALA A 31 -5.25 -17.35 17.38
C ALA A 31 -5.29 -18.50 16.37
N ASP A 32 -5.74 -18.23 15.13
CA ASP A 32 -5.82 -19.21 14.04
C ASP A 32 -4.49 -19.36 13.27
N GLY A 33 -3.43 -18.66 13.68
CA GLY A 33 -2.11 -18.71 13.05
C GLY A 33 -1.98 -17.88 11.76
N ASN A 34 -2.93 -17.01 11.46
CA ASN A 34 -2.83 -15.99 10.40
C ASN A 34 -2.09 -14.74 10.91
N TYR A 35 -1.59 -13.93 9.98
CA TYR A 35 -0.93 -12.66 10.26
C TYR A 35 -1.89 -11.49 10.02
N LEU A 36 -2.19 -10.74 11.08
CA LEU A 36 -2.97 -9.52 11.00
C LEU A 36 -2.03 -8.32 10.80
N LEU A 37 -2.06 -7.72 9.62
CA LEU A 37 -1.42 -6.45 9.32
C LEU A 37 -2.39 -5.30 9.64
N SER A 38 -1.96 -4.35 10.46
CA SER A 38 -2.67 -3.09 10.71
C SER A 38 -1.89 -1.92 10.09
N VAL A 39 -2.55 -1.15 9.22
CA VAL A 39 -1.99 0.01 8.52
C VAL A 39 -2.99 1.17 8.50
N GLY A 40 -2.51 2.41 8.56
CA GLY A 40 -3.39 3.58 8.43
C GLY A 40 -3.79 3.90 6.99
N THR A 41 -2.99 3.45 6.02
CA THR A 41 -3.13 3.82 4.60
C THR A 41 -4.49 3.39 4.05
N ALA A 42 -5.21 4.33 3.44
CA ALA A 42 -6.43 4.05 2.70
C ALA A 42 -6.12 3.67 1.24
N ALA A 43 -6.71 2.58 0.75
CA ALA A 43 -6.61 2.16 -0.64
C ALA A 43 -7.79 2.67 -1.47
N PHE A 44 -7.50 3.33 -2.60
CA PHE A 44 -8.51 3.90 -3.51
C PHE A 44 -8.65 3.08 -4.81
N GLY A 45 -8.32 1.78 -4.77
CA GLY A 45 -8.27 0.92 -5.96
C GLY A 45 -6.93 0.92 -6.70
N ASN A 46 -5.91 1.59 -6.16
CA ASN A 46 -4.55 1.64 -6.68
C ASN A 46 -3.71 0.37 -6.41
N GLY A 47 -4.23 -0.56 -5.60
CA GLY A 47 -3.55 -1.82 -5.25
C GLY A 47 -2.67 -1.79 -4.00
N THR A 48 -2.66 -0.72 -3.20
CA THR A 48 -1.83 -0.64 -1.98
C THR A 48 -2.09 -1.80 -1.01
N THR A 49 -3.34 -2.22 -0.83
CA THR A 49 -3.68 -3.40 -0.01
C THR A 49 -2.98 -4.67 -0.53
N THR A 50 -2.97 -4.88 -1.84
CA THR A 50 -2.30 -6.03 -2.47
C THR A 50 -0.80 -6.00 -2.24
N VAL A 51 -0.16 -4.83 -2.40
CA VAL A 51 1.27 -4.66 -2.15
C VAL A 51 1.61 -4.95 -0.68
N HIS A 52 0.82 -4.41 0.26
CA HIS A 52 0.99 -4.67 1.69
C HIS A 52 0.88 -6.17 2.03
N THR A 53 -0.11 -6.87 1.49
CA THR A 53 -0.25 -8.32 1.64
C THR A 53 1.00 -9.06 1.14
N GLN A 54 1.50 -8.70 -0.04
CA GLN A 54 2.68 -9.33 -0.63
C GLN A 54 3.94 -9.08 0.19
N LEU A 55 4.15 -7.84 0.67
CA LEU A 55 5.28 -7.50 1.54
C LEU A 55 5.29 -8.35 2.80
N VAL A 56 4.18 -8.44 3.52
CA VAL A 56 4.10 -9.27 4.74
C VAL A 56 4.31 -10.75 4.41
N ALA A 57 3.71 -11.25 3.32
CA ALA A 57 3.87 -12.64 2.93
C ALA A 57 5.33 -12.99 2.61
N THR A 58 6.03 -12.11 1.89
CA THR A 58 7.45 -12.28 1.55
C THR A 58 8.33 -12.22 2.80
N GLU A 59 8.20 -11.17 3.62
CA GLU A 59 9.06 -10.98 4.79
C GLU A 59 8.89 -12.08 5.84
N LEU A 60 7.66 -12.57 6.03
CA LEU A 60 7.35 -13.64 6.98
C LEU A 60 7.45 -15.04 6.36
N ARG A 61 7.91 -15.15 5.11
CA ARG A 61 8.07 -16.42 4.35
C ARG A 61 6.81 -17.28 4.41
N THR A 62 5.67 -16.65 4.17
CA THR A 62 4.36 -17.27 4.20
C THR A 62 3.62 -17.06 2.88
N THR A 63 2.33 -17.37 2.83
CA THR A 63 1.50 -17.17 1.63
C THR A 63 0.54 -15.99 1.84
N PRO A 64 0.16 -15.27 0.75
CA PRO A 64 -0.77 -14.13 0.84
C PRO A 64 -2.10 -14.46 1.52
N GLU A 65 -2.59 -15.69 1.39
CA GLU A 65 -3.87 -16.14 1.96
C GLU A 65 -3.86 -16.17 3.49
N LYS A 66 -2.67 -16.20 4.11
CA LYS A 66 -2.49 -16.14 5.56
C LYS A 66 -2.41 -14.71 6.11
N VAL A 67 -2.46 -13.69 5.24
CA VAL A 67 -2.35 -12.29 5.65
C VAL A 67 -3.73 -11.63 5.63
N LEU A 68 -4.17 -11.18 6.80
CA LEU A 68 -5.37 -10.40 6.99
C LEU A 68 -4.96 -8.92 7.09
N VAL A 69 -5.71 -8.03 6.43
CA VAL A 69 -5.39 -6.59 6.43
C VAL A 69 -6.51 -5.82 7.12
N HIS A 70 -6.17 -5.11 8.19
CA HIS A 70 -7.01 -4.10 8.85
C HIS A 70 -6.46 -2.72 8.49
N GLN A 71 -7.21 -1.97 7.70
CA GLN A 71 -6.78 -0.69 7.13
C GLN A 71 -7.87 0.37 7.23
N SER A 72 -7.50 1.64 7.02
CA SER A 72 -8.43 2.78 6.97
C SER A 72 -9.24 2.98 8.26
N ASP A 73 -8.71 2.55 9.40
CA ASP A 73 -9.33 2.69 10.71
C ASP A 73 -8.39 3.46 11.64
N THR A 74 -8.82 4.63 12.11
CA THR A 74 -8.03 5.50 13.00
C THR A 74 -7.73 4.87 14.35
N ARG A 75 -8.37 3.74 14.69
CA ARG A 75 -8.02 2.93 15.87
C ARG A 75 -6.90 1.93 15.59
N ALA A 76 -6.68 1.56 14.32
CA ALA A 76 -5.75 0.49 13.96
C ALA A 76 -4.27 0.89 14.06
N THR A 77 -3.96 2.17 13.85
CA THR A 77 -2.58 2.71 13.89
C THR A 77 -2.57 4.15 14.44
N GLY A 78 -1.41 4.61 14.91
CA GLY A 78 -1.29 5.96 15.48
C GLY A 78 -1.24 7.06 14.42
N TYR A 79 -0.49 6.84 13.32
CA TYR A 79 -0.28 7.85 12.29
C TYR A 79 -0.05 7.25 10.90
N ASP A 80 -0.68 7.82 9.89
CA ASP A 80 -0.37 7.59 8.49
C ASP A 80 -0.71 8.86 7.69
N THR A 81 0.22 9.35 6.87
CA THR A 81 -0.03 10.53 6.02
C THR A 81 -1.08 10.24 4.93
N GLY A 82 -1.33 8.97 4.60
CA GLY A 82 -2.30 8.52 3.61
C GLY A 82 -1.71 8.31 2.22
N ALA A 83 -2.54 7.78 1.32
CA ALA A 83 -2.17 7.48 -0.07
C ALA A 83 -2.19 8.74 -0.96
N PHE A 84 -1.27 9.66 -0.71
CA PHE A 84 -1.06 10.87 -1.50
C PHE A 84 0.36 10.85 -2.10
N GLY A 85 0.51 11.29 -3.35
CA GLY A 85 1.77 11.24 -4.09
C GLY A 85 1.55 11.00 -5.57
#